data_AF-A7T1V6-F1
#
_entry.id   AF-A7T1V6-F1
#
_cell.length_a   1.000
_cell.length_b   1.000
_cell.length_c   1.000
_cell.angle_alpha   90.00
_cell.angle_beta   90.00
_cell.angle_gamma   90.00
#
_symmetry.space_group_name_H-M   'P 1'
#
loop_
_entity.id
_entity.type
_entity.pdbx_description
1 polymer ?
#
loop_
_entity_poly.entity_id
_entity_poly.type
_entity_poly.pdbx_seq_one_letter_code
_entity_poly.pdbx_strand_id
1 'polypeptide(L)'
;MDLVILIEGSDNTKPQDFEQIKEVVKTIYRGFPVSRDGTHVGVAIYGDDTNIVFDPKTYYTVGEMDNAVDSAPYPGGLSNAGSALSDVKTKIFDKSRRPELFLTQGRAGIPHVLVVISGGKSDDDVIGPARSLRDAGVLVVGLALGKAADFSL
;
A
#
# COMPACT_ATOMS: atom_id res chain seq x y z
N MET A 1 -4.00 -13.35 4.98
CA MET A 1 -4.42 -11.94 4.95
C MET A 1 -3.89 -11.32 3.67
N ASP A 2 -4.49 -10.20 3.25
CA ASP A 2 -3.91 -9.35 2.22
C ASP A 2 -3.38 -8.08 2.89
N LEU A 3 -2.09 -7.81 2.71
CA LEU A 3 -1.39 -6.65 3.22
C LEU A 3 -0.99 -5.76 2.05
N VAL A 4 -1.51 -4.55 1.98
CA VAL A 4 -1.08 -3.54 0.99
C VAL A 4 -0.31 -2.47 1.72
N ILE A 5 0.85 -2.09 1.17
CA ILE A 5 1.66 -0.99 1.69
C ILE A 5 1.66 0.12 0.65
N LEU A 6 1.08 1.27 1.00
CA LEU A 6 1.01 2.47 0.19
C LEU A 6 2.04 3.47 0.71
N ILE A 7 3.02 3.85 -0.11
CA ILE A 7 4.11 4.74 0.30
C ILE A 7 4.09 6.07 -0.45
N GLU A 8 4.41 7.15 0.26
CA GLU A 8 4.55 8.47 -0.33
C GLU A 8 5.89 8.62 -1.07
N GLY A 9 5.80 8.90 -2.36
CA GLY A 9 6.93 9.25 -3.23
C GLY A 9 6.80 10.66 -3.80
N SER A 10 6.20 11.60 -3.05
CA SER A 10 6.04 13.01 -3.42
C SER A 10 7.28 13.83 -3.10
N ASP A 11 7.30 15.10 -3.53
CA ASP A 11 8.36 16.07 -3.21
C ASP A 11 8.48 16.40 -1.70
N ASN A 12 7.51 15.97 -0.86
CA ASN A 12 7.66 16.02 0.60
C ASN A 12 8.68 14.98 1.10
N THR A 13 8.92 13.92 0.34
CA THR A 13 9.87 12.85 0.64
C THR A 13 11.14 13.06 -0.17
N LYS A 14 12.29 13.29 0.47
CA LYS A 14 13.54 13.41 -0.29
C LYS A 14 13.89 12.06 -0.94
N PRO A 15 14.52 12.04 -2.13
CA PRO A 15 14.90 10.78 -2.79
C PRO A 15 15.72 9.83 -1.91
N GLN A 16 16.59 10.35 -1.04
CA GLN A 16 17.37 9.54 -0.09
C GLN A 16 16.49 8.93 1.01
N ASP A 17 15.46 9.67 1.46
CA ASP A 17 14.51 9.17 2.45
C ASP A 17 13.59 8.11 1.80
N PHE A 18 13.24 8.26 0.53
CA PHE A 18 12.47 7.25 -0.22
C PHE A 18 13.19 5.90 -0.29
N GLU A 19 14.52 5.88 -0.48
CA GLU A 19 15.28 4.63 -0.41
C GLU A 19 15.26 4.00 1.00
N GLN A 20 15.25 4.80 2.06
CA GLN A 20 15.06 4.29 3.42
C GLN A 20 13.64 3.75 3.64
N ILE A 21 12.63 4.40 3.04
CA ILE A 21 11.24 3.91 3.08
C ILE A 21 11.15 2.53 2.44
N LYS A 22 11.82 2.31 1.31
CA LYS A 22 11.88 0.98 0.67
C LYS A 22 12.42 -0.07 1.63
N GLU A 23 13.49 0.21 2.39
CA GLU A 23 13.98 -0.71 3.42
C GLU A 23 12.98 -0.96 4.56
N VAL A 24 12.20 0.05 4.96
CA VAL A 24 11.12 -0.12 5.95
C VAL A 24 10.02 -1.02 5.38
N VAL A 25 9.59 -0.81 4.14
CA VAL A 25 8.60 -1.65 3.44
C VAL A 25 9.07 -3.10 3.41
N LYS A 26 10.32 -3.34 3.01
CA LYS A 26 10.93 -4.69 2.99
C LYS A 26 10.92 -5.33 4.37
N THR A 27 11.29 -4.56 5.39
CA THR A 27 11.27 -5.00 6.79
C THR A 27 9.86 -5.41 7.25
N ILE A 28 8.84 -4.62 6.89
CA ILE A 28 7.44 -4.90 7.25
C ILE A 28 7.01 -6.25 6.67
N TYR A 29 7.11 -6.46 5.36
CA TYR A 29 6.57 -7.68 4.76
C TYR A 29 7.41 -8.93 5.07
N ARG A 30 8.71 -8.79 5.33
CA ARG A 30 9.57 -9.90 5.79
C ARG A 30 9.16 -10.45 7.15
N GLY A 31 8.42 -9.66 7.94
CA GLY A 31 7.85 -10.10 9.21
C GLY A 31 6.66 -11.05 9.08
N PHE A 32 6.15 -11.29 7.87
CA PHE A 32 4.97 -12.14 7.63
C PHE A 32 5.33 -13.43 6.88
N PRO A 33 4.56 -14.51 7.07
CA PRO A 33 4.72 -15.74 6.28
C PRO A 33 4.17 -15.54 4.85
N VAL A 34 4.98 -14.92 3.99
CA VAL A 34 4.64 -14.71 2.57
C VAL A 34 4.67 -16.04 1.82
N SER A 35 3.54 -16.43 1.23
CA SER A 35 3.41 -17.61 0.36
C SER A 35 2.04 -17.61 -0.32
N ARG A 36 1.78 -18.58 -1.22
CA ARG A 36 0.47 -18.76 -1.86
C ARG A 36 -0.66 -18.98 -0.87
N ASP A 37 -0.41 -19.70 0.21
CA ASP A 37 -1.40 -20.02 1.25
C ASP A 37 -1.29 -19.08 2.47
N GLY A 38 -0.29 -18.21 2.49
CA GLY A 38 0.00 -17.29 3.58
C GLY A 38 -0.45 -15.85 3.33
N THR A 39 0.41 -14.91 3.70
CA THR A 39 0.19 -13.48 3.50
C THR A 39 0.46 -13.11 2.05
N HIS A 40 -0.49 -12.41 1.44
CA HIS A 40 -0.36 -11.84 0.11
C HIS A 40 -0.06 -10.36 0.26
N VAL A 41 0.95 -9.85 -0.45
CA VAL A 41 1.46 -8.49 -0.24
C VAL A 41 1.40 -7.70 -1.53
N GLY A 42 0.84 -6.50 -1.47
CA GLY A 42 0.90 -5.51 -2.55
C GLY A 42 1.68 -4.28 -2.11
N VAL A 43 2.33 -3.60 -3.05
CA VAL A 43 3.01 -2.33 -2.82
C VAL A 43 2.57 -1.33 -3.86
N ALA A 44 2.21 -0.13 -3.42
CA ALA A 44 1.87 0.99 -4.28
C ALA A 44 2.60 2.25 -3.79
N ILE A 45 2.91 3.14 -4.72
CA ILE A 45 3.55 4.44 -4.47
C ILE A 45 2.59 5.51 -4.94
N TYR A 46 2.45 6.60 -4.19
CA TYR A 46 1.72 7.77 -4.66
C TYR A 46 2.58 9.02 -4.70
N GLY A 47 2.32 9.84 -5.71
CA GLY A 47 2.80 11.20 -5.86
C GLY A 47 1.67 12.00 -6.52
N ASP A 48 1.91 12.50 -7.73
CA ASP A 48 0.84 13.01 -8.61
C ASP A 48 -0.23 11.94 -8.87
N ASP A 49 0.24 10.74 -9.26
CA ASP A 49 -0.57 9.56 -9.57
C ASP A 49 -0.20 8.38 -8.65
N THR A 50 -1.06 7.36 -8.63
CA THR A 50 -0.79 6.10 -7.92
C THR A 50 -0.17 5.07 -8.85
N ASN A 51 1.06 4.66 -8.53
CA ASN A 51 1.77 3.57 -9.19
C ASN A 51 1.65 2.28 -8.37
N ILE A 52 0.97 1.26 -8.89
CA ILE A 52 0.95 -0.06 -8.28
C ILE A 52 2.22 -0.79 -8.70
N VAL A 53 3.18 -0.92 -7.79
CA VAL A 53 4.44 -1.64 -8.02
C VAL A 53 4.14 -3.12 -8.24
N PHE A 54 3.32 -3.70 -7.36
CA PHE A 54 2.73 -5.03 -7.56
C PHE A 54 1.47 -5.24 -6.71
N ASP A 55 0.59 -6.11 -7.19
CA ASP A 55 -0.65 -6.51 -6.53
C ASP A 55 -0.39 -7.69 -5.56
N PRO A 56 -1.21 -7.89 -4.51
CA PRO A 56 -1.13 -9.07 -3.64
C PRO A 56 -1.07 -10.43 -4.35
N LYS A 57 -1.53 -10.51 -5.61
CA LYS A 57 -1.54 -11.74 -6.41
C LYS A 57 -0.29 -11.95 -7.28
N THR A 58 0.62 -10.98 -7.33
CA THR A 58 1.76 -10.98 -8.27
C THR A 58 2.92 -11.85 -7.79
N TYR A 59 3.35 -11.68 -6.54
CA TYR A 59 4.52 -12.36 -5.99
C TYR A 59 4.16 -13.16 -4.73
N TYR A 60 4.83 -14.29 -4.55
CA TYR A 60 4.63 -15.17 -3.39
C TYR A 60 5.95 -15.51 -2.69
N THR A 61 7.03 -14.81 -3.02
CA THR A 61 8.34 -14.96 -2.38
C THR A 61 8.94 -13.60 -2.05
N VAL A 62 9.67 -13.53 -0.93
CA VAL A 62 10.34 -12.31 -0.48
C VAL A 62 11.36 -11.80 -1.51
N GLY A 63 12.10 -12.69 -2.18
CA GLY A 63 13.12 -12.29 -3.16
C GLY A 63 12.55 -11.59 -4.39
N GLU A 64 11.40 -12.04 -4.90
CA GLU A 64 10.73 -11.36 -6.03
C GLU A 64 10.20 -9.99 -5.61
N MET A 65 9.62 -9.90 -4.41
CA MET A 65 9.13 -8.64 -3.85
C MET A 65 10.27 -7.64 -3.61
N ASP A 66 11.39 -8.09 -3.05
CA ASP A 66 12.58 -7.26 -2.82
C ASP A 66 13.06 -6.63 -4.13
N ASN A 67 13.21 -7.43 -5.19
CA ASN A 67 13.64 -6.96 -6.51
C ASN A 67 12.67 -5.92 -7.10
N ALA A 68 11.36 -6.15 -6.95
CA ALA A 68 10.34 -5.24 -7.46
C ALA A 68 10.31 -3.92 -6.68
N VAL A 69 10.42 -3.96 -5.35
CA VAL A 69 10.55 -2.76 -4.52
C VAL A 69 11.82 -2.01 -4.87
N ASP A 70 12.98 -2.68 -4.94
CA ASP A 70 14.27 -2.03 -5.24
C ASP A 70 14.27 -1.33 -6.60
N SER A 71 13.56 -1.89 -7.58
CA SER A 71 13.44 -1.31 -8.94
C SER A 71 12.42 -0.18 -9.05
N ALA A 72 11.59 0.04 -8.02
CA ALA A 72 10.54 1.04 -8.06
C ALA A 72 11.12 2.47 -8.08
N PRO A 73 10.81 3.29 -9.09
CA PRO A 73 11.36 4.64 -9.20
C PRO A 73 10.70 5.59 -8.20
N TYR A 74 11.45 6.59 -7.73
CA TYR A 74 10.90 7.74 -7.02
C TYR A 74 10.09 8.60 -8.01
N PRO A 75 8.77 8.80 -7.80
CA PRO A 75 7.96 9.54 -8.74
C PRO A 75 8.11 11.06 -8.63
N GLY A 76 8.23 11.60 -7.41
CA GLY A 76 8.15 13.04 -7.14
C GLY A 76 6.73 13.62 -7.32
N GLY A 77 6.63 14.94 -7.26
CA GLY A 77 5.39 15.68 -7.50
C GLY A 77 4.53 15.89 -6.24
N LEU A 78 3.22 15.98 -6.44
CA LEU A 78 2.24 16.24 -5.37
C LEU A 78 2.12 15.10 -4.37
N SER A 79 1.49 15.35 -3.23
CA SER A 79 1.14 14.35 -2.23
C SER A 79 -0.36 14.06 -2.28
N ASN A 80 -0.82 13.29 -3.28
CA ASN A 80 -2.24 12.99 -3.47
C ASN A 80 -2.67 11.68 -2.76
N ALA A 81 -2.61 11.64 -1.44
CA ALA A 81 -2.94 10.43 -0.68
C ALA A 81 -4.43 10.04 -0.79
N GLY A 82 -5.35 11.01 -0.90
CA GLY A 82 -6.79 10.75 -1.05
C GLY A 82 -7.14 10.02 -2.34
N SER A 83 -6.58 10.49 -3.45
CA SER A 83 -6.65 9.83 -4.75
C SER A 83 -6.07 8.41 -4.66
N ALA A 84 -4.92 8.26 -4.02
CA ALA A 84 -4.26 6.95 -3.87
C ALA A 84 -5.05 5.95 -3.03
N LEU A 85 -5.70 6.39 -1.95
CA LEU A 85 -6.61 5.55 -1.16
C LEU A 85 -7.80 5.05 -2.01
N SER A 86 -8.33 5.91 -2.88
CA SER A 86 -9.41 5.54 -3.81
C SER A 86 -8.95 4.54 -4.87
N ASP A 87 -7.74 4.73 -5.39
CA ASP A 87 -7.11 3.82 -6.34
C ASP A 87 -6.82 2.45 -5.73
N VAL A 88 -6.25 2.39 -4.52
CA VAL A 88 -6.02 1.13 -3.81
C VAL A 88 -7.35 0.40 -3.57
N LYS A 89 -8.41 1.12 -3.20
CA LYS A 89 -9.75 0.52 -3.03
C LYS A 89 -10.25 -0.12 -4.31
N THR A 90 -10.18 0.59 -5.43
CA THR A 90 -10.82 0.19 -6.70
C THR A 90 -9.95 -0.75 -7.54
N LYS A 91 -8.62 -0.63 -7.46
CA LYS A 91 -7.69 -1.42 -8.27
C LYS A 91 -7.24 -2.69 -7.55
N ILE A 92 -7.11 -2.67 -6.22
CA ILE A 92 -6.57 -3.78 -5.42
C ILE A 92 -7.67 -4.47 -4.59
N PHE A 93 -8.40 -3.73 -3.76
CA PHE A 93 -9.38 -4.32 -2.83
C PHE A 93 -10.77 -4.55 -3.42
N ASP A 94 -10.99 -4.23 -4.69
CA ASP A 94 -12.28 -4.44 -5.35
C ASP A 94 -12.65 -5.93 -5.36
N LYS A 95 -13.77 -6.24 -4.69
CA LYS A 95 -14.32 -7.59 -4.57
C LYS A 95 -14.74 -8.18 -5.92
N SER A 96 -15.12 -7.35 -6.88
CA SER A 96 -15.53 -7.78 -8.23
C SER A 96 -14.35 -8.32 -9.05
N ARG A 97 -13.12 -7.92 -8.71
CA ARG A 97 -11.88 -8.34 -9.38
C ARG A 97 -11.28 -9.60 -8.76
N ARG A 98 -12.01 -10.31 -7.88
CA ARG A 98 -11.55 -11.58 -7.31
C ARG A 98 -12.03 -12.73 -8.19
N PRO A 99 -11.13 -13.54 -8.77
CA PRO A 99 -11.53 -14.75 -9.47
C PRO A 99 -12.33 -15.64 -8.51
N GLU A 100 -13.38 -16.30 -9.01
CA GLU A 100 -14.20 -17.22 -8.22
C GLU A 100 -13.36 -18.27 -7.48
N LEU A 101 -12.23 -18.69 -8.06
CA LEU A 101 -11.27 -19.60 -7.43
C LEU A 101 -10.74 -19.10 -6.06
N PHE A 102 -10.64 -17.80 -5.83
CA PHE A 102 -10.23 -17.23 -4.54
C PHE A 102 -11.39 -17.14 -3.54
N LEU A 103 -12.63 -17.11 -4.02
CA LEU A 103 -13.81 -17.25 -3.18
C LEU A 103 -13.99 -18.71 -2.74
N THR A 104 -13.58 -19.68 -3.57
CA THR A 104 -13.72 -21.12 -3.30
C THR A 104 -12.50 -21.74 -2.61
N GLN A 105 -11.27 -21.26 -2.83
CA GLN A 105 -10.06 -21.72 -2.12
C GLN A 105 -9.90 -21.14 -0.70
N GLY A 106 -11.01 -20.94 0.02
CA GLY A 106 -10.98 -20.65 1.46
C GLY A 106 -10.45 -19.27 1.87
N ARG A 107 -10.26 -18.33 0.92
CA ARG A 107 -9.89 -16.94 1.24
C ARG A 107 -11.11 -16.01 1.41
N ALA A 108 -12.32 -16.57 1.49
CA ALA A 108 -13.49 -15.82 1.95
C ALA A 108 -13.30 -15.39 3.41
N GLY A 109 -13.46 -14.09 3.70
CA GLY A 109 -13.32 -13.56 5.07
C GLY A 109 -11.89 -13.32 5.55
N ILE A 110 -10.87 -13.36 4.67
CA ILE A 110 -9.51 -12.99 5.07
C ILE A 110 -9.42 -11.50 5.46
N PRO A 111 -8.59 -11.15 6.46
CA PRO A 111 -8.33 -9.76 6.79
C PRO A 111 -7.65 -9.02 5.64
N HIS A 112 -8.10 -7.79 5.37
CA HIS A 112 -7.48 -6.85 4.44
C HIS A 112 -6.91 -5.69 5.23
N VAL A 113 -5.60 -5.44 5.08
CA VAL A 113 -4.88 -4.39 5.80
C VAL A 113 -4.22 -3.47 4.78
N LEU A 114 -4.40 -2.17 4.95
CA LEU A 114 -3.68 -1.13 4.24
C LEU A 114 -2.78 -0.39 5.24
N VAL A 115 -1.47 -0.44 5.01
CA VAL A 115 -0.50 0.40 5.72
C VAL A 115 -0.16 1.58 4.82
N VAL A 116 -0.41 2.79 5.29
CA VAL A 116 -0.08 4.05 4.60
C VAL A 116 1.16 4.63 5.26
N ILE A 117 2.24 4.81 4.50
CA ILE A 117 3.46 5.47 4.95
C ILE A 117 3.53 6.85 4.30
N SER A 118 3.49 7.90 5.12
CA SER A 118 3.50 9.29 4.66
C SER A 118 4.59 10.11 5.34
N GLY A 119 5.22 11.00 4.60
CA GLY A 119 6.21 11.97 5.06
C GLY A 119 5.63 13.34 5.41
N GLY A 120 4.35 13.62 5.09
CA GLY A 120 3.77 14.93 5.28
C GLY A 120 2.26 15.00 5.14
N LYS A 121 1.76 16.23 4.94
CA LYS A 121 0.33 16.47 4.73
C LYS A 121 -0.02 16.23 3.26
N SER A 122 -1.16 15.60 3.02
CA SER A 122 -1.75 15.43 1.68
C SER A 122 -2.18 16.77 1.08
N ASP A 123 -2.08 16.88 -0.24
CA ASP A 123 -2.57 18.02 -1.03
C ASP A 123 -4.08 17.91 -1.34
N ASP A 124 -4.67 16.74 -1.10
CA ASP A 124 -6.08 16.42 -1.32
C ASP A 124 -6.80 15.87 -0.07
N ASP A 125 -8.13 15.63 -0.17
CA ASP A 125 -8.92 15.09 0.94
C ASP A 125 -8.63 13.60 1.16
N VAL A 126 -8.18 13.27 2.37
CA VAL A 126 -7.91 11.89 2.79
C VAL A 126 -9.07 11.26 3.56
N ILE A 127 -9.94 12.07 4.18
CA ILE A 127 -10.93 11.59 5.15
C ILE A 127 -12.01 10.76 4.45
N GLY A 128 -12.55 11.26 3.33
CA GLY A 128 -13.55 10.55 2.54
C GLY A 128 -13.03 9.20 2.02
N PRO A 129 -11.91 9.18 1.28
CA PRO A 129 -11.29 7.95 0.80
C PRO A 129 -10.92 6.94 1.90
N ALA A 130 -10.35 7.39 3.01
CA ALA A 130 -9.99 6.51 4.12
C ALA A 130 -11.23 5.87 4.78
N ARG A 131 -12.30 6.65 4.99
CA ARG A 131 -13.58 6.11 5.47
C ARG A 131 -14.16 5.09 4.49
N SER A 132 -14.10 5.39 3.20
CA SER A 132 -14.59 4.52 2.13
C SER A 132 -13.89 3.15 2.07
N LEU A 133 -12.60 3.08 2.45
CA LEU A 133 -11.86 1.84 2.63
C LEU A 133 -12.29 1.07 3.89
N ARG A 134 -12.44 1.77 5.02
CA ARG A 134 -12.91 1.17 6.28
C ARG A 134 -14.30 0.57 6.15
N ASP A 135 -15.22 1.28 5.50
CA ASP A 135 -16.58 0.81 5.22
C ASP A 135 -16.57 -0.44 4.31
N ALA A 136 -15.52 -0.63 3.50
CA ALA A 136 -15.32 -1.83 2.69
C ALA A 136 -14.71 -3.02 3.46
N GLY A 137 -14.39 -2.83 4.75
CA GLY A 137 -13.80 -3.85 5.62
C GLY A 137 -12.27 -3.89 5.58
N VAL A 138 -11.61 -2.83 5.11
CA VAL A 138 -10.14 -2.71 5.13
C VAL A 138 -9.70 -2.04 6.42
N LEU A 139 -8.78 -2.67 7.16
CA LEU A 139 -8.09 -2.04 8.27
C LEU A 139 -7.03 -1.08 7.72
N VAL A 140 -7.20 0.22 7.96
CA VAL A 140 -6.24 1.26 7.52
C VAL A 140 -5.35 1.65 8.70
N VAL A 141 -4.04 1.56 8.52
CA VAL A 141 -3.02 1.90 9.51
C VAL A 141 -2.11 2.98 8.93
N GLY A 142 -1.99 4.11 9.62
CA GLY A 142 -1.08 5.19 9.24
C GLY A 142 0.28 5.08 9.93
N LEU A 143 1.36 5.26 9.18
CA LEU A 143 2.73 5.42 9.67
C LEU A 143 3.27 6.74 9.12
N ALA A 144 3.74 7.61 9.99
CA ALA A 144 4.37 8.86 9.58
C ALA A 144 5.88 8.78 9.71
N LEU A 145 6.59 9.35 8.74
CA LEU A 145 8.03 9.45 8.72
C LEU A 145 8.44 10.93 8.76
N GLY A 146 9.06 11.35 9.86
CA GLY A 146 9.54 12.72 10.04
C GLY A 146 8.78 13.53 11.11
N LYS A 147 9.14 14.83 11.23
CA LYS A 147 8.74 15.71 12.36
C LYS A 147 7.35 16.35 12.25
N ALA A 148 6.63 16.18 11.13
CA ALA A 148 5.36 16.87 10.86
C ALA A 148 4.21 15.89 10.57
N ALA A 149 4.07 14.86 11.41
CA ALA A 149 2.98 13.89 11.28
C ALA A 149 1.62 14.53 11.65
N ASP A 150 0.73 14.70 10.68
CA ASP A 150 -0.71 14.91 10.89
C ASP A 150 -1.43 13.61 10.52
N PHE A 151 -1.96 12.91 11.53
CA PHE A 151 -2.72 11.68 11.36
C PHE A 151 -4.21 12.01 11.29
N SER A 152 -4.64 12.55 10.16
CA SER A 152 -6.06 12.68 9.83
C SER A 152 -6.55 11.49 9.00
N LEU A 153 -6.22 10.25 9.41
CA LEU A 153 -6.62 9.01 8.71
C LEU A 153 -7.83 8.34 9.39
#